data_AF-A0A1C5KP79-F1
#
_entry.id   AF-A0A1C5KP79-F1
#
_cell.length_a   1.000
_cell.length_b   1.000
_cell.length_c   1.000
_cell.angle_alpha   90.00
_cell.angle_beta   90.00
_cell.angle_gamma   90.00
#
_symmetry.space_group_name_H-M   'P 1'
#
loop_
_entity.id
_entity.type
_entity.pdbx_description
1 polymer ?
#
loop_
_entity_poly.entity_id
_entity_poly.type
_entity_poly.pdbx_seq_one_letter_code
_entity_poly.pdbx_strand_id
1 'polypeptide(L)'
;MKKLSITIGISALLLAFIPLGCLAEETQQDVPYDANASQAVFQDVLREEECQAGMAFLGYIGEENVSAQDILDHAEQTDYWYYYPFLQNAAVVDAGGCEIYVIVPASEWSVCVYPSEMTEEAKYRDDLEAPYYEGSPDEVILLRCNISEIYSNVMVSVREGNMSVTYRPAVSLKDGHLAKEQRCYDFTIYSDECDDDGCDDTSEYDEEAAAIQNACALLFQTDEVSYYLNFVGMSVWYDGTKEMIDGKECLVFVLGTEHEECIVRENYYAVSDNQVYYYDAIGDAWNILGAG
;
A
#
# COMPACT_ATOMS: atom_id res chain seq x y z
N MET A 1 42.35 -64.69 22.03
CA MET A 1 42.39 -65.05 20.59
C MET A 1 41.91 -63.85 19.79
N LYS A 2 42.74 -63.41 18.81
CA LYS A 2 42.54 -62.45 17.68
C LYS A 2 42.04 -61.03 18.07
N LYS A 3 42.84 -59.93 18.11
CA LYS A 3 43.74 -59.23 17.15
C LYS A 3 43.06 -58.73 15.86
N LEU A 4 43.00 -57.40 15.71
CA LEU A 4 43.21 -56.51 14.53
C LEU A 4 42.90 -55.08 15.03
N SER A 5 43.80 -54.12 15.30
CA SER A 5 45.08 -53.65 14.73
C SER A 5 44.93 -52.70 13.53
N ILE A 6 45.46 -51.47 13.74
CA ILE A 6 46.08 -50.52 12.78
C ILE A 6 45.14 -49.50 12.10
N THR A 7 45.43 -48.19 11.92
CA THR A 7 46.40 -47.20 12.46
C THR A 7 46.39 -45.98 11.51
N ILE A 8 46.54 -44.77 12.09
CA ILE A 8 47.08 -43.50 11.55
C ILE A 8 46.30 -42.66 10.52
N GLY A 9 46.12 -41.39 10.91
CA GLY A 9 46.01 -40.22 10.03
C GLY A 9 46.36 -38.95 10.82
N ILE A 10 47.62 -38.51 10.71
CA ILE A 10 48.24 -37.32 11.36
C ILE A 10 47.65 -36.01 10.79
N SER A 11 47.51 -34.95 11.61
CA SER A 11 47.97 -33.56 11.35
C SER A 11 47.41 -32.61 12.42
N ALA A 12 48.21 -32.22 13.41
CA ALA A 12 49.01 -30.99 13.46
C ALA A 12 48.22 -29.71 13.85
N LEU A 13 48.56 -29.24 15.04
CA LEU A 13 48.26 -27.95 15.66
C LEU A 13 48.56 -26.77 14.72
N LEU A 14 47.68 -25.77 14.66
CA LEU A 14 48.07 -24.38 14.46
C LEU A 14 47.02 -23.43 15.07
N LEU A 15 47.41 -22.86 16.21
CA LEU A 15 46.84 -21.65 16.78
C LEU A 15 46.99 -20.51 15.76
N ALA A 16 45.88 -19.97 15.27
CA ALA A 16 45.84 -18.68 14.64
C ALA A 16 45.07 -17.72 15.55
N PHE A 17 45.80 -16.75 16.08
CA PHE A 17 45.31 -15.55 16.73
C PHE A 17 44.22 -14.89 15.85
N ILE A 18 43.04 -14.67 16.40
CA ILE A 18 42.06 -13.77 15.78
C ILE A 18 42.25 -12.39 16.46
N PRO A 19 42.60 -11.35 15.70
CA PRO A 19 42.77 -10.02 16.25
C PRO A 19 41.41 -9.44 16.67
N LEU A 20 41.45 -8.76 17.81
CA LEU A 20 40.43 -7.81 18.27
C LEU A 20 40.28 -6.72 17.19
N GLY A 21 39.13 -6.66 16.53
CA GLY A 21 38.82 -5.61 15.57
C GLY A 21 38.11 -6.12 14.32
N CYS A 22 36.78 -6.08 14.36
CA CYS A 22 35.92 -5.45 13.35
C CYS A 22 34.48 -5.72 13.79
N LEU A 23 33.77 -4.65 14.18
CA LEU A 23 32.32 -4.61 14.11
C LEU A 23 31.97 -4.95 12.66
N ALA A 24 31.42 -6.14 12.44
CA ALA A 24 30.66 -6.36 11.22
C ALA A 24 29.36 -5.59 11.43
N GLU A 25 29.15 -4.54 10.62
CA GLU A 25 27.80 -4.10 10.29
C GLU A 25 27.05 -5.35 9.84
N GLU A 26 26.08 -5.79 10.64
CA GLU A 26 25.02 -6.64 10.12
C GLU A 26 24.32 -5.80 9.06
N THR A 27 24.63 -6.08 7.80
CA THR A 27 23.85 -5.58 6.68
C THR A 27 22.45 -6.14 6.85
N GLN A 28 21.56 -5.29 7.36
CA GLN A 28 20.12 -5.37 7.29
C GLN A 28 19.75 -5.93 5.91
N GLN A 29 19.31 -7.18 5.91
CA GLN A 29 18.90 -7.84 4.68
C GLN A 29 17.44 -7.47 4.48
N ASP A 30 17.19 -6.45 3.65
CA ASP A 30 15.83 -6.09 3.21
C ASP A 30 15.10 -7.36 2.76
N VAL A 31 14.08 -7.77 3.51
CA VAL A 31 13.16 -8.82 3.06
C VAL A 31 12.34 -8.17 1.93
N PRO A 32 12.39 -8.69 0.69
CA PRO A 32 11.65 -8.09 -0.41
C PRO A 32 10.15 -8.12 -0.08
N TYR A 33 9.51 -6.95 -0.10
CA TYR A 33 8.06 -6.84 0.00
C TYR A 33 7.43 -7.55 -1.21
N ASP A 34 6.67 -8.63 -0.99
CA ASP A 34 6.07 -9.41 -2.08
C ASP A 34 4.81 -8.72 -2.60
N ALA A 35 4.98 -7.90 -3.64
CA ALA A 35 3.90 -7.23 -4.34
C ALA A 35 2.78 -8.18 -4.79
N ASN A 36 3.10 -9.41 -5.22
CA ASN A 36 2.08 -10.35 -5.67
C ASN A 36 1.23 -10.85 -4.49
N ALA A 37 1.87 -11.10 -3.33
CA ALA A 37 1.15 -11.46 -2.12
C ALA A 37 0.22 -10.31 -1.66
N SER A 38 0.69 -9.05 -1.73
CA SER A 38 -0.14 -7.89 -1.39
C SER A 38 -1.34 -7.70 -2.33
N GLN A 39 -1.17 -7.98 -3.62
CA GLN A 39 -2.28 -7.93 -4.58
C GLN A 39 -3.34 -8.99 -4.28
N ALA A 40 -2.92 -10.21 -3.97
CA ALA A 40 -3.83 -11.30 -3.65
C ALA A 40 -4.70 -10.96 -2.42
N VAL A 41 -4.11 -10.34 -1.39
CA VAL A 41 -4.86 -9.84 -0.22
C VAL A 41 -5.89 -8.79 -0.62
N PHE A 42 -5.53 -7.83 -1.47
CA PHE A 42 -6.48 -6.83 -1.96
C PHE A 42 -7.61 -7.46 -2.80
N GLN A 43 -7.29 -8.45 -3.63
CA GLN A 43 -8.29 -9.18 -4.41
C GLN A 43 -9.25 -10.00 -3.53
N ASP A 44 -8.80 -10.47 -2.36
CA ASP A 44 -9.69 -11.06 -1.35
C ASP A 44 -10.66 -10.05 -0.76
N VAL A 45 -10.23 -8.80 -0.51
CA VAL A 45 -11.13 -7.70 -0.11
C VAL A 45 -12.19 -7.46 -1.19
N LEU A 46 -11.79 -7.38 -2.46
CA LEU A 46 -12.75 -7.22 -3.56
C LEU A 46 -13.78 -8.35 -3.60
N ARG A 47 -13.34 -9.59 -3.35
CA ARG A 47 -14.23 -10.76 -3.30
C ARG A 47 -15.23 -10.68 -2.15
N GLU A 48 -14.80 -10.22 -0.97
CA GLU A 48 -15.65 -10.07 0.22
C GLU A 48 -16.68 -8.95 0.05
N GLU A 49 -16.27 -7.84 -0.57
CA GLU A 49 -17.13 -6.70 -0.92
C GLU A 49 -17.99 -6.94 -2.18
N GLU A 50 -17.98 -8.16 -2.73
CA GLU A 50 -18.66 -8.56 -3.97
C GLU A 50 -18.36 -7.65 -5.20
N CYS A 51 -17.18 -7.05 -5.21
CA CYS A 51 -16.70 -6.12 -6.24
C CYS A 51 -15.91 -6.86 -7.35
N GLN A 52 -16.01 -6.37 -8.59
CA GLN A 52 -15.26 -6.92 -9.73
C GLN A 52 -13.98 -6.12 -10.03
N ALA A 53 -13.87 -4.93 -9.45
CA ALA A 53 -12.66 -4.13 -9.50
C ALA A 53 -12.58 -3.20 -8.29
N GLY A 54 -11.36 -2.84 -7.91
CA GLY A 54 -11.08 -1.64 -7.13
C GLY A 54 -10.72 -0.49 -8.05
N MET A 55 -11.11 0.74 -7.69
CA MET A 55 -10.66 1.96 -8.35
C MET A 55 -10.28 3.01 -7.31
N ALA A 56 -9.20 3.74 -7.60
CA ALA A 56 -8.78 4.88 -6.79
C ALA A 56 -8.40 6.06 -7.67
N PHE A 57 -8.71 7.27 -7.20
CA PHE A 57 -8.25 8.51 -7.80
C PHE A 57 -6.93 8.96 -7.15
N LEU A 58 -5.89 9.16 -7.95
CA LEU A 58 -4.56 9.51 -7.47
C LEU A 58 -4.25 11.01 -7.60
N GLY A 59 -5.10 11.75 -8.30
CA GLY A 59 -4.95 13.19 -8.50
C GLY A 59 -4.82 13.58 -9.96
N TYR A 60 -4.29 14.80 -10.16
CA TYR A 60 -4.18 15.41 -11.47
C TYR A 60 -2.72 15.51 -11.93
N ILE A 61 -2.52 15.25 -13.23
CA ILE A 61 -1.27 15.44 -13.96
C ILE A 61 -1.48 16.46 -15.10
N GLY A 62 -0.39 17.06 -15.59
CA GLY A 62 -0.45 18.04 -16.67
C GLY A 62 -1.14 17.55 -17.95
N GLU A 63 -1.61 18.48 -18.77
CA GLU A 63 -2.36 18.14 -20.00
C GLU A 63 -1.46 17.77 -21.19
N GLU A 64 -0.29 18.39 -21.32
CA GLU A 64 0.57 18.28 -22.51
C GLU A 64 1.90 17.59 -22.23
N ASN A 65 2.36 16.78 -23.20
CA ASN A 65 3.68 16.12 -23.21
C ASN A 65 3.97 15.21 -22.01
N VAL A 66 2.94 14.69 -21.36
CA VAL A 66 3.06 13.66 -20.31
C VAL A 66 3.50 12.35 -20.94
N SER A 67 4.60 11.81 -20.45
CA SER A 67 5.11 10.49 -20.80
C SER A 67 4.60 9.43 -19.82
N ALA A 68 4.73 8.15 -20.20
CA ALA A 68 4.42 7.05 -19.28
C ALA A 68 5.26 7.10 -17.99
N GLN A 69 6.49 7.62 -18.07
CA GLN A 69 7.34 7.79 -16.89
C GLN A 69 6.78 8.88 -15.97
N ASP A 70 6.28 10.00 -16.52
CA ASP A 70 5.69 11.06 -15.70
C ASP A 70 4.46 10.56 -14.93
N ILE A 71 3.67 9.66 -15.53
CA ILE A 71 2.52 9.02 -14.86
C ILE A 71 2.98 8.12 -13.72
N LEU A 72 4.04 7.32 -13.93
CA LEU A 72 4.62 6.48 -12.88
C LEU A 72 5.20 7.32 -11.75
N ASP A 73 6.01 8.33 -12.08
CA ASP A 73 6.63 9.23 -11.11
C ASP A 73 5.57 9.97 -10.28
N HIS A 74 4.44 10.34 -10.90
CA HIS A 74 3.31 10.94 -10.19
C HIS A 74 2.68 9.94 -9.21
N ALA A 75 2.43 8.71 -9.63
CA ALA A 75 1.91 7.68 -8.75
C ALA A 75 2.87 7.36 -7.59
N GLU A 76 4.18 7.31 -7.85
CA GLU A 76 5.24 7.08 -6.85
C GLU A 76 5.34 8.18 -5.80
N GLN A 77 4.97 9.41 -6.14
CA GLN A 77 4.94 10.54 -5.20
C GLN A 77 3.76 10.50 -4.22
N THR A 78 2.79 9.60 -4.44
CA THR A 78 1.64 9.42 -3.55
C THR A 78 1.92 8.38 -2.46
N ASP A 79 1.18 8.45 -1.36
CA ASP A 79 1.27 7.46 -0.28
C ASP A 79 0.77 6.06 -0.69
N TYR A 80 0.17 5.90 -1.87
CA TYR A 80 -0.43 4.63 -2.30
C TYR A 80 0.59 3.50 -2.40
N TRP A 81 1.86 3.79 -2.72
CA TRP A 81 2.89 2.75 -2.83
C TRP A 81 3.25 2.13 -1.48
N TYR A 82 2.96 2.82 -0.38
CA TYR A 82 3.12 2.29 0.96
C TYR A 82 1.97 1.34 1.34
N TYR A 83 0.72 1.75 1.06
CA TYR A 83 -0.48 0.98 1.40
C TYR A 83 -0.78 -0.15 0.42
N TYR A 84 -0.42 0.03 -0.85
CA TYR A 84 -0.72 -0.88 -1.95
C TYR A 84 0.52 -1.15 -2.79
N PRO A 85 1.52 -1.90 -2.31
CA PRO A 85 2.81 -1.95 -3.01
C PRO A 85 2.76 -2.79 -4.29
N PHE A 86 1.66 -3.51 -4.56
CA PHE A 86 1.40 -4.10 -5.88
C PHE A 86 1.33 -3.06 -7.02
N LEU A 87 1.12 -1.78 -6.70
CA LEU A 87 1.11 -0.70 -7.70
C LEU A 87 2.43 -0.54 -8.44
N GLN A 88 3.55 -0.98 -7.85
CA GLN A 88 4.85 -1.00 -8.52
C GLN A 88 4.89 -1.85 -9.80
N ASN A 89 3.93 -2.78 -9.94
CA ASN A 89 3.78 -3.64 -11.10
C ASN A 89 2.70 -3.14 -12.08
N ALA A 90 2.08 -1.98 -11.82
CA ALA A 90 0.97 -1.50 -12.63
C ALA A 90 1.41 -1.13 -14.05
N ALA A 91 0.62 -1.55 -15.04
CA ALA A 91 0.81 -1.13 -16.41
C ALA A 91 0.26 0.28 -16.64
N VAL A 92 1.04 1.15 -17.29
CA VAL A 92 0.60 2.51 -17.61
C VAL A 92 -0.26 2.51 -18.87
N VAL A 93 -1.45 3.08 -18.76
CA VAL A 93 -2.40 3.28 -19.86
C VAL A 93 -2.68 4.76 -20.00
N ASP A 94 -2.24 5.37 -21.11
CA ASP A 94 -2.51 6.77 -21.40
C ASP A 94 -3.64 6.90 -22.43
N ALA A 95 -4.83 7.26 -21.95
CA ALA A 95 -5.99 7.60 -22.77
C ALA A 95 -6.11 9.12 -23.01
N GLY A 96 -5.13 9.90 -22.56
CA GLY A 96 -5.13 11.36 -22.58
C GLY A 96 -6.06 11.98 -21.54
N GLY A 97 -5.68 13.16 -21.05
CA GLY A 97 -6.44 13.89 -20.04
C GLY A 97 -5.54 14.41 -18.92
N CYS A 98 -6.15 14.74 -17.79
CA CYS A 98 -5.45 15.26 -16.62
C CYS A 98 -5.64 14.42 -15.37
N GLU A 99 -6.49 13.39 -15.37
CA GLU A 99 -6.78 12.61 -14.17
C GLU A 99 -6.02 11.27 -14.18
N ILE A 100 -5.46 10.89 -13.03
CA ILE A 100 -4.82 9.60 -12.82
C ILE A 100 -5.70 8.73 -11.93
N TYR A 101 -5.99 7.52 -12.40
CA TYR A 101 -6.67 6.49 -11.64
C TYR A 101 -5.85 5.21 -11.58
N VAL A 102 -6.01 4.45 -10.51
CA VAL A 102 -5.61 3.05 -10.46
C VAL A 102 -6.86 2.19 -10.63
N ILE A 103 -6.74 1.12 -11.42
CA ILE A 103 -7.77 0.09 -11.52
C ILE A 103 -7.15 -1.27 -11.24
N VAL A 104 -7.70 -1.97 -10.25
CA VAL A 104 -7.29 -3.31 -9.83
C VAL A 104 -8.42 -4.28 -10.14
N PRO A 105 -8.26 -5.24 -11.07
CA PRO A 105 -9.29 -6.25 -11.30
C PRO A 105 -9.39 -7.25 -10.15
N ALA A 106 -10.58 -7.80 -9.93
CA ALA A 106 -10.75 -9.00 -9.11
C ALA A 106 -9.93 -10.18 -9.67
N SER A 107 -9.65 -11.19 -8.84
CA SER A 107 -8.82 -12.33 -9.25
C SER A 107 -9.36 -13.03 -10.50
N GLU A 108 -8.49 -13.28 -11.49
CA GLU A 108 -8.78 -13.84 -12.83
C GLU A 108 -9.56 -12.91 -13.78
N TRP A 109 -9.88 -11.68 -13.37
CA TRP A 109 -10.51 -10.68 -14.24
C TRP A 109 -9.46 -9.86 -15.01
N SER A 110 -9.80 -9.42 -16.22
CA SER A 110 -8.96 -8.56 -17.06
C SER A 110 -9.59 -7.19 -17.27
N VAL A 111 -8.75 -6.15 -17.35
CA VAL A 111 -9.18 -4.77 -17.61
C VAL A 111 -9.04 -4.43 -19.10
N CYS A 112 -10.08 -3.84 -19.69
CA CYS A 112 -10.03 -3.26 -21.03
C CYS A 112 -10.43 -1.78 -20.95
N VAL A 113 -9.72 -0.91 -21.66
CA VAL A 113 -9.98 0.54 -21.69
C VAL A 113 -10.39 0.94 -23.10
N TYR A 114 -11.57 1.52 -23.25
CA TYR A 114 -12.15 1.92 -24.53
C TYR A 114 -12.27 3.43 -24.63
N PRO A 115 -12.06 4.03 -25.82
CA PRO A 115 -12.42 5.40 -26.09
C PRO A 115 -13.91 5.65 -25.87
N SER A 116 -14.25 6.77 -25.24
CA SER A 116 -15.62 7.22 -25.06
C SER A 116 -15.75 8.71 -25.36
N GLU A 117 -16.79 9.08 -26.10
CA GLU A 117 -17.10 10.47 -26.41
C GLU A 117 -18.50 10.87 -25.93
N MET A 118 -18.65 12.14 -25.58
CA MET A 118 -19.94 12.74 -25.31
C MET A 118 -20.54 13.26 -26.62
N THR A 119 -21.73 12.76 -26.99
CA THR A 119 -22.48 13.22 -28.16
C THR A 119 -23.13 14.58 -27.92
N GLU A 120 -23.58 15.24 -28.99
CA GLU A 120 -24.32 16.51 -28.92
C GLU A 120 -25.60 16.40 -28.07
N GLU A 121 -26.18 15.20 -27.95
CA GLU A 121 -27.33 14.91 -27.11
C GLU A 121 -26.97 14.58 -25.65
N ALA A 122 -25.74 14.83 -25.22
CA ALA A 122 -25.21 14.52 -23.89
C ALA A 122 -25.36 13.04 -23.51
N LYS A 123 -25.05 12.15 -24.46
CA LYS A 123 -24.96 10.71 -24.25
C LYS A 123 -23.57 10.20 -24.58
N TYR A 124 -23.10 9.23 -23.81
CA TYR A 124 -21.88 8.50 -24.12
C TYR A 124 -22.02 7.67 -25.40
N ARG A 125 -20.95 7.66 -26.19
CA ARG A 125 -20.72 6.75 -27.30
C ARG A 125 -19.36 6.09 -27.10
N ASP A 126 -19.36 4.78 -26.95
CA ASP A 126 -18.17 3.98 -26.71
C ASP A 126 -17.70 3.32 -28.02
N ASP A 127 -16.41 3.37 -28.31
CA ASP A 127 -15.79 2.63 -29.42
C ASP A 127 -15.21 1.32 -28.92
N LEU A 128 -15.94 0.22 -29.12
CA LEU A 128 -15.54 -1.11 -28.68
C LEU A 128 -14.60 -1.84 -29.66
N GLU A 129 -14.38 -1.28 -30.85
CA GLU A 129 -13.59 -1.91 -31.92
C GLU A 129 -12.10 -1.56 -31.85
N ALA A 130 -11.76 -0.46 -31.17
CA ALA A 130 -10.40 0.04 -31.04
C ALA A 130 -10.08 0.43 -29.58
N PRO A 131 -9.90 -0.54 -28.67
CA PRO A 131 -9.51 -0.25 -27.29
C PRO A 131 -8.17 0.48 -27.23
N TYR A 132 -8.03 1.38 -26.26
CA TYR A 132 -6.73 1.92 -25.88
C TYR A 132 -5.84 0.84 -25.27
N TYR A 133 -6.44 -0.11 -24.55
CA TYR A 133 -5.73 -1.15 -23.84
C TYR A 133 -6.56 -2.41 -23.60
N GLU A 134 -5.91 -3.56 -23.69
CA GLU A 134 -6.43 -4.88 -23.31
C GLU A 134 -5.41 -5.55 -22.39
N GLY A 135 -5.75 -5.64 -21.10
CA GLY A 135 -4.89 -6.23 -20.08
C GLY A 135 -5.03 -7.74 -19.99
N SER A 136 -4.03 -8.36 -19.37
CA SER A 136 -4.04 -9.76 -18.95
C SER A 136 -4.91 -9.94 -17.69
N PRO A 137 -5.31 -11.17 -17.34
CA PRO A 137 -5.90 -11.46 -16.04
C PRO A 137 -4.99 -10.96 -14.91
N ASP A 138 -5.60 -10.39 -13.87
CA ASP A 138 -4.92 -9.84 -12.69
C ASP A 138 -4.01 -8.63 -12.95
N GLU A 139 -3.98 -8.09 -14.16
CA GLU A 139 -3.12 -6.95 -14.47
C GLU A 139 -3.71 -5.65 -13.90
N VAL A 140 -2.98 -5.04 -12.97
CA VAL A 140 -3.28 -3.71 -12.40
C VAL A 140 -2.87 -2.63 -13.40
N ILE A 141 -3.69 -1.59 -13.56
CA ILE A 141 -3.36 -0.47 -14.45
C ILE A 141 -3.36 0.88 -13.74
N LEU A 142 -2.42 1.72 -14.17
CA LEU A 142 -2.39 3.17 -13.93
C LEU A 142 -2.95 3.86 -15.17
N LEU A 143 -4.16 4.39 -15.06
CA LEU A 143 -4.90 4.98 -16.16
C LEU A 143 -4.86 6.51 -16.08
N ARG A 144 -4.23 7.14 -17.06
CA ARG A 144 -4.42 8.57 -17.34
C ARG A 144 -5.63 8.75 -18.25
N CYS A 145 -6.64 9.47 -17.79
CA CYS A 145 -7.85 9.74 -18.55
C CYS A 145 -8.45 11.11 -18.19
N ASN A 146 -9.62 11.38 -18.74
CA ASN A 146 -10.48 12.55 -18.55
C ASN A 146 -9.80 13.89 -18.85
N ILE A 147 -10.18 14.50 -19.97
CA ILE A 147 -9.71 15.84 -20.36
C ILE A 147 -10.30 16.93 -19.45
N SER A 148 -11.43 16.65 -18.83
CA SER A 148 -12.10 17.55 -17.90
C SER A 148 -13.05 16.76 -17.02
N GLU A 149 -13.37 17.33 -15.86
CA GLU A 149 -14.22 16.73 -14.82
C GLU A 149 -15.69 16.57 -15.23
N ILE A 150 -16.08 17.08 -16.41
CA ILE A 150 -17.48 17.12 -16.84
C ILE A 150 -17.98 15.80 -17.44
N TYR A 151 -17.08 14.97 -17.97
CA TYR A 151 -17.39 13.62 -18.48
C TYR A 151 -16.14 12.75 -18.58
N SER A 152 -16.33 11.43 -18.55
CA SER A 152 -15.22 10.50 -18.75
C SER A 152 -14.94 10.23 -20.24
N ASN A 153 -13.71 10.44 -20.70
CA ASN A 153 -13.32 10.16 -22.09
C ASN A 153 -13.02 8.68 -22.35
N VAL A 154 -13.28 7.82 -21.36
CA VAL A 154 -13.07 6.38 -21.42
C VAL A 154 -14.28 5.61 -20.90
N MET A 155 -14.38 4.37 -21.34
CA MET A 155 -15.16 3.34 -20.68
C MET A 155 -14.21 2.23 -20.27
N VAL A 156 -14.16 1.91 -18.98
CA VAL A 156 -13.39 0.79 -18.47
C VAL A 156 -14.32 -0.42 -18.41
N SER A 157 -13.89 -1.56 -18.93
CA SER A 157 -14.61 -2.83 -18.81
C SER A 157 -13.71 -3.84 -18.12
N VAL A 158 -14.18 -4.44 -17.03
CA VAL A 158 -13.54 -5.60 -16.42
C VAL A 158 -14.29 -6.86 -16.80
N ARG A 159 -13.55 -7.95 -17.12
CA ARG A 159 -14.11 -9.15 -17.73
C ARG A 159 -13.53 -10.44 -17.17
N GLU A 160 -14.38 -11.44 -17.02
CA GLU A 160 -14.01 -12.83 -16.77
C GLU A 160 -14.89 -13.74 -17.64
N GLY A 161 -14.29 -14.43 -18.61
CA GLY A 161 -15.01 -15.25 -19.57
C GLY A 161 -16.09 -14.45 -20.35
N ASN A 162 -17.37 -14.78 -20.14
CA ASN A 162 -18.50 -14.09 -20.79
C ASN A 162 -19.14 -13.01 -19.91
N MET A 163 -18.61 -12.77 -18.71
CA MET A 163 -19.11 -11.76 -17.78
C MET A 163 -18.33 -10.46 -17.96
N SER A 164 -19.02 -9.33 -17.85
CA SER A 164 -18.37 -8.03 -17.84
C SER A 164 -19.13 -7.04 -16.98
N VAL A 165 -18.37 -6.14 -16.36
CA VAL A 165 -18.87 -4.93 -15.69
C VAL A 165 -18.15 -3.74 -16.32
N THR A 166 -18.85 -2.60 -16.41
CA THR A 166 -18.30 -1.38 -17.02
C THR A 166 -18.35 -0.22 -16.04
N TYR A 167 -17.30 0.58 -16.03
CA TYR A 167 -17.13 1.73 -15.14
C TYR A 167 -16.74 2.97 -15.95
N ARG A 168 -17.06 4.14 -15.41
CA ARG A 168 -16.56 5.43 -15.89
C ARG A 168 -15.79 6.12 -14.76
N PRO A 169 -14.45 6.10 -14.80
CA PRO A 169 -13.63 6.86 -13.86
C PRO A 169 -14.09 8.32 -13.85
N ALA A 170 -14.49 8.81 -12.69
CA ALA A 170 -14.92 10.19 -12.49
C ALA A 170 -14.89 10.50 -10.99
N VAL A 171 -14.48 11.72 -10.65
CA VAL A 171 -14.63 12.27 -9.31
C VAL A 171 -15.92 13.09 -9.25
N SER A 172 -16.67 12.92 -8.17
CA SER A 172 -17.88 13.66 -7.87
C SER A 172 -17.53 15.09 -7.47
N LEU A 173 -17.97 16.06 -8.27
CA LEU A 173 -17.85 17.49 -7.95
C LEU A 173 -18.66 17.92 -6.71
N LYS A 174 -19.42 17.01 -6.10
CA LYS A 174 -20.23 17.30 -4.91
C LYS A 174 -19.43 17.16 -3.62
N ASP A 175 -18.60 16.13 -3.54
CA ASP A 175 -17.93 15.68 -2.32
C ASP A 175 -16.47 15.29 -2.56
N GLY A 176 -15.95 15.43 -3.78
CA GLY A 176 -14.57 15.07 -4.12
C GLY A 176 -14.30 13.56 -4.11
N HIS A 177 -15.34 12.74 -3.89
CA HIS A 177 -15.21 11.29 -3.86
C HIS A 177 -15.37 10.68 -5.25
N LEU A 178 -14.80 9.51 -5.47
CA LEU A 178 -15.03 8.71 -6.66
C LEU A 178 -16.54 8.53 -6.89
N ALA A 179 -16.96 8.77 -8.12
CA ALA A 179 -18.35 8.59 -8.49
C ALA A 179 -18.77 7.15 -8.23
N LYS A 180 -19.87 6.96 -7.48
CA LYS A 180 -20.33 5.63 -7.09
C LYS A 180 -20.68 4.80 -8.31
N GLU A 181 -19.89 3.77 -8.54
CA GLU A 181 -20.12 2.73 -9.54
C GLU A 181 -20.53 1.43 -8.84
N GLN A 182 -21.45 0.67 -9.46
CA GLN A 182 -21.88 -0.59 -8.86
C GLN A 182 -20.75 -1.61 -8.92
N ARG A 183 -20.46 -2.29 -7.81
CA ARG A 183 -19.47 -3.37 -7.74
C ARG A 183 -18.03 -2.92 -8.03
N CYS A 184 -17.77 -1.64 -7.78
CA CYS A 184 -16.43 -1.07 -7.76
C CYS A 184 -16.10 -0.67 -6.33
N TYR A 185 -15.01 -1.20 -5.79
CA TYR A 185 -14.51 -0.84 -4.47
C TYR A 185 -13.69 0.45 -4.60
N ASP A 186 -14.14 1.51 -3.92
CA ASP A 186 -13.40 2.76 -3.86
C ASP A 186 -12.34 2.65 -2.76
N PHE A 187 -11.07 2.63 -3.17
CA PHE A 187 -9.93 2.61 -2.24
C PHE A 187 -9.12 3.91 -2.33
N THR A 188 -9.76 4.98 -2.82
CA THR A 188 -9.17 6.30 -2.83
C THR A 188 -8.84 6.72 -1.40
N ILE A 189 -7.60 7.16 -1.17
CA ILE A 189 -7.18 7.76 0.10
C ILE A 189 -7.66 9.21 0.08
N TYR A 190 -8.77 9.47 0.77
CA TYR A 190 -9.27 10.83 1.00
C TYR A 190 -8.51 11.44 2.18
N SER A 191 -7.94 12.63 1.99
CA SER A 191 -7.49 13.43 3.12
C SER A 191 -8.72 14.00 3.84
N ASP A 192 -8.77 13.91 5.17
CA ASP A 192 -9.85 14.47 6.01
C ASP A 192 -9.87 16.03 5.99
N GLU A 193 -9.10 16.67 5.12
CA GLU A 193 -8.94 18.13 5.03
C GLU A 193 -9.97 18.79 4.13
N CYS A 194 -11.28 18.58 4.35
CA CYS A 194 -12.30 19.47 3.77
C CYS A 194 -13.70 19.28 4.37
N ASP A 195 -13.80 19.39 5.70
CA ASP A 195 -15.08 19.44 6.40
C ASP A 195 -15.26 20.70 7.28
N ASP A 196 -14.59 21.82 6.96
CA ASP A 196 -15.07 23.16 7.35
C ASP A 196 -14.40 24.27 6.54
N ASP A 197 -15.10 25.38 6.39
CA ASP A 197 -14.70 26.55 5.63
C ASP A 197 -13.31 27.10 5.99
N GLY A 198 -12.36 27.05 5.06
CA GLY A 198 -11.21 27.95 5.03
C GLY A 198 -9.84 27.28 5.06
N CYS A 199 -9.24 27.20 3.88
CA CYS A 199 -7.81 27.00 3.70
C CYS A 199 -6.99 28.06 4.45
N ASP A 200 -6.28 27.65 5.50
CA ASP A 200 -5.01 28.25 5.93
C ASP A 200 -4.23 27.22 6.75
N ASP A 201 -2.93 27.09 6.43
CA ASP A 201 -1.89 26.32 7.16
C ASP A 201 -1.72 24.81 6.86
N THR A 202 -1.33 24.48 5.62
CA THR A 202 -0.84 23.15 5.18
C THR A 202 0.61 22.85 5.64
N SER A 203 1.04 23.34 6.80
CA SER A 203 2.45 23.14 7.25
C SER A 203 2.58 22.25 8.48
N GLU A 204 1.60 22.22 9.37
CA GLU A 204 1.65 21.40 10.60
C GLU A 204 1.12 19.97 10.36
N TYR A 205 0.16 19.81 9.44
CA TYR A 205 -0.43 18.51 9.08
C TYR A 205 0.55 17.59 8.33
N ASP A 206 1.37 18.16 7.44
CA ASP A 206 2.43 17.43 6.74
C ASP A 206 3.49 16.87 7.72
N GLU A 207 3.81 17.61 8.79
CA GLU A 207 4.81 17.18 9.78
C GLU A 207 4.30 16.03 10.65
N GLU A 208 3.02 16.05 11.07
CA GLU A 208 2.43 14.99 11.86
C GLU A 208 2.20 13.71 11.05
N ALA A 209 1.74 13.83 9.80
CA ALA A 209 1.61 12.68 8.89
C ALA A 209 2.97 12.03 8.64
N ALA A 210 4.01 12.81 8.34
CA ALA A 210 5.38 12.31 8.19
C ALA A 210 5.90 11.66 9.48
N ALA A 211 5.58 12.21 10.66
CA ALA A 211 5.97 11.62 11.94
C ALA A 211 5.30 10.26 12.19
N ILE A 212 3.99 10.13 11.88
CA ILE A 212 3.25 8.87 11.98
C ILE A 212 3.81 7.84 11.00
N GLN A 213 4.08 8.22 9.76
CA GLN A 213 4.67 7.33 8.75
C GLN A 213 6.04 6.80 9.19
N ASN A 214 6.93 7.68 9.66
CA ASN A 214 8.25 7.29 10.16
C ASN A 214 8.16 6.35 11.38
N ALA A 215 7.22 6.61 12.29
CA ALA A 215 6.99 5.79 13.47
C ALA A 215 6.45 4.39 13.12
N CYS A 216 5.50 4.29 12.18
CA CYS A 216 5.02 3.01 11.63
C CYS A 216 6.15 2.22 10.96
N ALA A 217 6.96 2.88 10.14
CA ALA A 217 8.10 2.26 9.46
C ALA A 217 9.12 1.68 10.47
N LEU A 218 9.34 2.35 11.60
CA LEU A 218 10.21 1.86 12.66
C LEU A 218 9.59 0.66 13.39
N LEU A 219 8.29 0.69 13.68
CA LEU A 219 7.58 -0.43 14.29
C LEU A 219 7.69 -1.70 13.43
N PHE A 220 7.47 -1.57 12.13
CA PHE A 220 7.47 -2.72 11.21
C PHE A 220 8.84 -3.34 11.01
N GLN A 221 9.91 -2.58 11.29
CA GLN A 221 11.28 -3.11 11.31
C GLN A 221 11.60 -3.93 12.56
N THR A 222 10.73 -3.94 13.58
CA THR A 222 10.96 -4.73 14.79
C THR A 222 10.54 -6.18 14.55
N ASP A 223 11.43 -7.14 14.85
CA ASP A 223 11.20 -8.58 14.66
C ASP A 223 9.86 -9.07 15.22
N GLU A 224 9.47 -8.57 16.40
CA GLU A 224 8.23 -8.94 17.07
C GLU A 224 7.00 -8.44 16.30
N VAL A 225 6.95 -7.15 15.96
CA VAL A 225 5.82 -6.55 15.26
C VAL A 225 5.71 -7.13 13.86
N SER A 226 6.83 -7.28 13.15
CA SER A 226 6.91 -7.94 11.85
C SER A 226 6.39 -9.37 11.90
N TYR A 227 6.67 -10.11 12.98
CA TYR A 227 6.15 -11.46 13.16
C TYR A 227 4.61 -11.48 13.23
N TYR A 228 4.01 -10.60 14.04
CA TYR A 228 2.57 -10.51 14.19
C TYR A 228 1.86 -10.08 12.90
N LEU A 229 2.43 -9.13 12.18
CA LEU A 229 1.89 -8.68 10.89
C LEU A 229 1.95 -9.80 9.84
N ASN A 230 3.11 -10.43 9.65
CA ASN A 230 3.33 -11.33 8.52
C ASN A 230 2.84 -12.77 8.75
N PHE A 231 2.88 -13.27 9.99
CA PHE A 231 2.60 -14.68 10.28
C PHE A 231 1.31 -14.89 11.07
N VAL A 232 0.83 -13.87 11.79
CA VAL A 232 -0.38 -13.97 12.63
C VAL A 232 -1.57 -13.26 11.97
N GLY A 233 -1.33 -12.39 10.97
CA GLY A 233 -2.39 -11.67 10.25
C GLY A 233 -3.00 -10.54 11.07
N MET A 234 -2.19 -9.91 11.93
CA MET A 234 -2.58 -8.73 12.71
C MET A 234 -2.30 -7.45 11.94
N SER A 235 -2.91 -6.36 12.40
CA SER A 235 -2.73 -5.02 11.83
C SER A 235 -2.38 -4.00 12.92
N VAL A 236 -1.61 -2.98 12.53
CA VAL A 236 -1.20 -1.87 13.40
C VAL A 236 -1.93 -0.60 12.99
N TRP A 237 -2.39 0.15 14.00
CA TRP A 237 -3.12 1.41 13.84
C TRP A 237 -2.52 2.47 14.75
N TYR A 238 -2.39 3.70 14.27
CA TYR A 238 -2.19 4.84 15.15
C TYR A 238 -3.48 5.09 15.94
N ASP A 239 -3.40 5.22 17.26
CA ASP A 239 -4.60 5.35 18.10
C ASP A 239 -5.09 6.80 18.28
N GLY A 240 -4.40 7.75 17.66
CA GLY A 240 -4.69 9.18 17.74
C GLY A 240 -4.08 9.88 18.95
N THR A 241 -3.25 9.19 19.75
CA THR A 241 -2.71 9.74 20.99
C THR A 241 -1.18 9.80 21.04
N LYS A 242 -0.70 10.77 21.83
CA LYS A 242 0.72 10.95 22.16
C LYS A 242 0.91 10.79 23.67
N GLU A 243 1.92 10.04 24.08
CA GLU A 243 2.29 9.86 25.47
C GLU A 243 3.71 10.32 25.76
N MET A 244 3.91 10.88 26.96
CA MET A 244 5.24 11.30 27.42
C MET A 244 5.95 10.13 28.12
N ILE A 245 6.90 9.49 27.44
CA ILE A 245 7.66 8.34 27.94
C ILE A 245 9.13 8.75 28.07
N ASP A 246 9.70 8.63 29.27
CA ASP A 246 11.09 9.03 29.57
C ASP A 246 11.45 10.48 29.13
N GLY A 247 10.46 11.38 29.15
CA GLY A 247 10.64 12.77 28.74
C GLY A 247 10.61 13.01 27.23
N LYS A 248 10.24 11.99 26.44
CA LYS A 248 10.00 12.08 25.01
C LYS A 248 8.51 12.00 24.72
N GLU A 249 8.06 12.76 23.74
CA GLU A 249 6.71 12.60 23.19
C GLU A 249 6.72 11.42 22.21
N CYS A 250 5.87 10.43 22.45
CA CYS A 250 5.79 9.21 21.69
C CYS A 250 4.39 9.06 21.09
N LEU A 251 4.32 8.75 19.79
CA LEU A 251 3.07 8.36 19.11
C LEU A 251 2.66 6.96 19.55
N VAL A 252 1.39 6.75 19.89
CA VAL A 252 0.88 5.47 20.40
C VAL A 252 0.16 4.68 19.30
N PHE A 253 0.50 3.40 19.22
CA PHE A 253 0.01 2.47 18.21
C PHE A 253 -0.61 1.24 18.87
N VAL A 254 -1.64 0.71 18.24
CA VAL A 254 -2.34 -0.52 18.66
C VAL A 254 -2.10 -1.60 17.61
N LEU A 255 -1.62 -2.75 18.06
CA LEU A 255 -1.58 -3.99 17.29
C LEU A 255 -2.78 -4.85 17.69
N GLY A 256 -3.58 -5.26 16.70
CA GLY A 256 -4.78 -6.04 16.95
C GLY A 256 -5.25 -6.83 15.74
N THR A 257 -6.27 -7.66 15.96
CA THR A 257 -6.99 -8.38 14.91
C THR A 257 -8.34 -7.71 14.65
N GLU A 258 -8.70 -7.57 13.38
CA GLU A 258 -9.99 -7.00 12.98
C GLU A 258 -11.06 -8.10 13.00
N HIS A 259 -12.16 -7.85 13.74
CA HIS A 259 -13.28 -8.77 13.85
C HIS A 259 -14.60 -8.03 13.64
N GLU A 260 -15.19 -8.15 12.44
CA GLU A 260 -16.56 -7.77 12.00
C GLU A 260 -17.07 -6.36 12.40
N GLU A 261 -17.09 -5.99 13.69
CA GLU A 261 -17.48 -4.67 14.20
C GLU A 261 -16.55 -4.12 15.30
N CYS A 262 -15.43 -4.78 15.62
CA CYS A 262 -14.46 -4.30 16.61
C CYS A 262 -13.01 -4.76 16.38
N ILE A 263 -12.06 -3.90 16.74
CA ILE A 263 -10.63 -4.26 16.83
C ILE A 263 -10.42 -4.95 18.18
N VAL A 264 -10.00 -6.21 18.15
CA VAL A 264 -9.48 -6.88 19.35
C VAL A 264 -8.06 -6.37 19.56
N ARG A 265 -7.94 -5.43 20.52
CA ARG A 265 -6.67 -4.79 20.88
C ARG A 265 -5.83 -5.77 21.67
N GLU A 266 -4.65 -6.12 21.17
CA GLU A 266 -3.81 -7.14 21.80
C GLU A 266 -2.56 -6.52 22.43
N ASN A 267 -1.85 -5.63 21.71
CA ASN A 267 -0.64 -4.99 22.19
C ASN A 267 -0.60 -3.50 21.88
N TYR A 268 0.04 -2.73 22.75
CA TYR A 268 0.30 -1.31 22.55
C TYR A 268 1.78 -1.06 22.39
N TYR A 269 2.11 -0.22 21.41
CA TYR A 269 3.46 0.24 21.16
C TYR A 269 3.50 1.76 21.15
N ALA A 270 4.62 2.34 21.54
CA ALA A 270 4.84 3.78 21.43
C ALA A 270 6.16 4.05 20.75
N VAL A 271 6.21 5.09 19.92
CA VAL A 271 7.38 5.39 19.09
C VAL A 271 7.75 6.85 19.20
N SER A 272 9.04 7.10 19.40
CA SER A 272 9.62 8.44 19.37
C SER A 272 11.02 8.38 18.76
N ASP A 273 11.25 9.19 17.73
CA ASP A 273 12.47 9.18 16.90
C ASP A 273 12.82 7.76 16.42
N ASN A 274 13.85 7.15 16.99
CA ASN A 274 14.36 5.81 16.67
C ASN A 274 14.13 4.81 17.82
N GLN A 275 13.27 5.14 18.79
CA GLN A 275 12.99 4.29 19.95
C GLN A 275 11.56 3.75 19.90
N VAL A 276 11.44 2.42 19.96
CA VAL A 276 10.16 1.73 20.14
C VAL A 276 10.02 1.28 21.59
N TYR A 277 8.82 1.44 22.12
CA TYR A 277 8.40 0.99 23.44
C TYR A 277 7.23 0.01 23.29
N TYR A 278 7.14 -0.97 24.19
CA TYR A 278 5.95 -1.81 24.34
C TYR A 278 5.32 -1.54 25.71
N TYR A 279 4.00 -1.62 25.76
CA TYR A 279 3.26 -1.45 27.01
C TYR A 279 3.15 -2.78 27.75
N ASP A 280 3.67 -2.84 28.98
CA ASP A 280 3.46 -3.95 29.90
C ASP A 280 2.20 -3.69 30.73
N ALA A 281 1.11 -4.35 30.37
CA ALA A 281 -0.17 -4.25 31.09
C ALA A 281 -0.11 -4.81 32.53
N ILE A 282 0.88 -5.65 32.86
CA ILE A 282 1.06 -6.19 34.22
C ILE A 282 1.76 -5.17 35.11
N GLY A 283 2.80 -4.53 34.56
CA GLY A 283 3.59 -3.48 35.23
C GLY A 283 2.94 -2.10 35.18
N ASP A 284 1.92 -1.90 34.33
CA ASP A 284 1.35 -0.60 33.97
C ASP A 284 2.43 0.41 33.57
N ALA A 285 3.32 -0.02 32.67
CA ALA A 285 4.51 0.73 32.31
C ALA A 285 4.94 0.48 30.86
N TRP A 286 5.50 1.53 30.25
CA TRP A 286 6.20 1.45 28.97
C TRP A 286 7.62 0.95 29.16
N ASN A 287 8.03 -0.03 28.36
CA ASN A 287 9.37 -0.59 28.37
C ASN A 287 9.99 -0.51 26.97
N ILE A 288 11.31 -0.37 26.91
CA ILE A 288 12.03 -0.33 25.63
C ILE A 288 11.94 -1.70 24.94
N LEU A 289 11.43 -1.70 23.71
CA LEU A 289 11.40 -2.89 22.87
C LEU A 289 12.82 -3.19 22.35
N GLY A 290 13.26 -4.45 22.45
CA GLY A 290 14.62 -4.87 22.07
C GLY A 290 15.71 -4.69 23.15
N ALA A 291 15.36 -4.20 24.34
CA ALA A 291 16.26 -4.25 25.51
C ALA A 291 16.14 -5.62 26.22
N GLY A 292 16.62 -6.68 25.57
CA GLY A 292 16.58 -8.06 26.09
C GLY A 292 17.62 -8.97 25.46
#